data_AF-A0A2R9UF53-F1
#
_entry.id   AF-A0A2R9UF53-F1
#
_cell.length_a   1.000
_cell.length_b   1.000
_cell.length_c   1.000
_cell.angle_alpha   90.00
_cell.angle_beta   90.00
_cell.angle_gamma   90.00
#
_symmetry.space_group_name_H-M   'P 1'
#
loop_
_entity.id
_entity.type
_entity.pdbx_description
1 polymer ?
#
loop_
_entity_poly.entity_id
_entity_poly.type
_entity_poly.pdbx_seq_one_letter_code
_entity_poly.pdbx_strand_id
1 'polypeptide(L)'
;MKAPCAIDDCDRPSRARGWCTLHWDRYRRHGDPLHSVNHRAPASATVSERFWARVVKADCWEWTGSLRTGYGLFRLDGRNVQTHRWAYEEQVGPIPDGFQIDHLCRNTRCVNPDHLEPVTQAENIRREHAARAA
;
A
#
# COMPACT_ATOMS: atom_id res chain seq x y z
N MET A 1 2.80 -10.05 -37.34
CA MET A 1 2.60 -10.75 -36.05
C MET A 1 3.41 -10.03 -34.98
N LYS A 2 2.93 -9.98 -33.74
CA LYS A 2 3.70 -9.40 -32.62
C LYS A 2 4.68 -10.45 -32.10
N ALA A 3 5.90 -10.04 -31.76
CA ALA A 3 6.91 -10.92 -31.14
C ALA A 3 6.37 -11.49 -29.81
N PRO A 4 6.85 -12.67 -29.35
CA PRO A 4 6.53 -13.17 -28.02
C PRO A 4 7.09 -12.24 -26.92
N CYS A 5 6.64 -12.46 -25.69
CA CYS A 5 7.10 -11.70 -24.54
C CYS A 5 8.57 -12.04 -24.23
N ALA A 6 9.36 -11.03 -23.88
CA ALA A 6 10.77 -11.17 -23.50
C ALA A 6 10.99 -11.73 -22.07
N ILE A 7 9.95 -12.30 -21.46
CA ILE A 7 10.05 -12.93 -20.14
C ILE A 7 10.08 -14.42 -20.37
N ASP A 8 11.04 -15.09 -19.75
CA ASP A 8 11.20 -16.54 -19.82
C ASP A 8 9.87 -17.23 -19.44
N ASP A 9 9.54 -18.30 -20.17
CA ASP A 9 8.29 -19.06 -20.02
C ASP A 9 6.99 -18.25 -20.24
N CYS A 10 7.01 -17.22 -21.10
CA CYS A 10 5.83 -16.44 -21.47
C CYS A 10 5.60 -16.31 -22.98
N ASP A 11 4.69 -17.11 -23.55
CA ASP A 11 4.38 -17.09 -24.99
C ASP A 11 3.36 -16.02 -25.42
N ARG A 12 2.96 -15.12 -24.51
CA ARG A 12 1.95 -14.09 -24.81
C ARG A 12 2.51 -13.06 -25.78
N PRO A 13 1.71 -12.52 -26.71
CA PRO A 13 2.19 -11.54 -27.67
C PRO A 13 2.62 -10.24 -26.97
N SER A 14 3.80 -9.76 -27.34
CA SER A 14 4.37 -8.50 -26.87
C SER A 14 3.52 -7.31 -27.31
N ARG A 15 3.31 -6.37 -26.39
CA ARG A 15 2.55 -5.13 -26.63
C ARG A 15 3.46 -3.90 -26.66
N ALA A 16 4.39 -3.79 -25.72
CA ALA A 16 5.29 -2.64 -25.58
C ALA A 16 6.58 -3.08 -24.89
N ARG A 17 7.73 -2.51 -25.30
CA ARG A 17 9.06 -2.80 -24.73
C ARG A 17 9.43 -4.29 -24.68
N GLY A 18 8.96 -5.09 -25.64
CA GLY A 18 9.22 -6.54 -25.64
C GLY A 18 8.34 -7.33 -24.66
N TRP A 19 7.49 -6.69 -23.85
CA TRP A 19 6.67 -7.37 -22.86
C TRP A 19 5.20 -7.50 -23.28
N CYS A 20 4.55 -8.60 -22.89
CA CYS A 20 3.11 -8.74 -23.00
C CYS A 20 2.38 -7.69 -22.15
N THR A 21 1.08 -7.50 -22.37
CA THR A 21 0.28 -6.51 -21.62
C THR A 21 0.44 -6.65 -20.10
N LEU A 22 0.48 -7.88 -19.58
CA LEU A 22 0.61 -8.13 -18.14
C LEU A 22 1.98 -7.68 -17.60
N HIS A 23 3.07 -8.08 -18.25
CA HIS A 23 4.44 -7.74 -17.81
C HIS A 23 4.76 -6.26 -17.99
N TRP A 24 4.22 -5.64 -19.05
CA TRP A 24 4.28 -4.19 -19.20
C TRP A 24 3.52 -3.47 -18.08
N ASP A 25 2.31 -3.93 -17.73
CA ASP A 25 1.53 -3.31 -16.65
C ASP A 25 2.20 -3.50 -15.28
N ARG A 26 2.82 -4.65 -15.01
CA ARG A 26 3.61 -4.90 -13.79
C ARG A 26 4.80 -3.95 -13.70
N TYR A 27 5.61 -3.87 -14.74
CA TYR A 27 6.74 -2.96 -14.81
C TYR A 27 6.30 -1.50 -14.64
N ARG A 28 5.26 -1.07 -15.35
CA ARG A 28 4.75 0.30 -15.27
C ARG A 28 4.28 0.68 -13.86
N ARG A 29 3.73 -0.27 -13.11
CA ARG A 29 3.21 -0.04 -11.76
C ARG A 29 4.25 -0.21 -10.65
N HIS A 30 5.19 -1.13 -10.84
CA HIS A 30 6.06 -1.63 -9.77
C HIS A 30 7.55 -1.61 -10.10
N GLY A 31 7.94 -1.22 -11.32
CA GLY A 31 9.34 -1.21 -11.77
C GLY A 31 9.90 -2.58 -12.16
N ASP A 32 9.15 -3.65 -11.95
CA ASP A 32 9.57 -5.04 -12.20
C ASP A 32 8.52 -5.79 -13.06
N PRO A 33 8.87 -6.30 -14.25
CA PRO A 33 7.94 -7.06 -15.09
C PRO A 33 7.52 -8.40 -14.47
N LEU A 34 8.33 -8.97 -13.57
CA LEU A 34 8.06 -10.22 -12.86
C LEU A 34 7.28 -10.01 -11.56
N HIS A 35 6.96 -8.77 -11.19
CA HIS A 35 6.27 -8.46 -9.93
C HIS A 35 5.01 -9.32 -9.74
N SER A 36 5.09 -10.31 -8.86
CA SER A 36 4.02 -11.24 -8.52
C SER A 36 3.89 -11.35 -7.02
N VAL A 37 3.17 -10.41 -6.42
CA VAL A 37 2.84 -10.49 -5.01
C VAL A 37 1.50 -11.20 -4.83
N ASN A 38 1.53 -12.44 -4.35
CA ASN A 38 0.33 -13.23 -4.16
C ASN A 38 -0.31 -12.93 -2.79
N HIS A 39 -0.99 -11.79 -2.69
CA HIS A 39 -1.64 -11.35 -1.45
C HIS A 39 -3.05 -11.93 -1.24
N ARG A 40 -3.35 -13.08 -1.85
CA ARG A 40 -4.67 -13.70 -1.74
C ARG A 40 -4.70 -14.59 -0.51
N ALA A 41 -5.14 -14.02 0.61
CA ALA A 41 -5.52 -14.81 1.78
C ALA A 41 -6.65 -15.81 1.42
N PRO A 42 -6.71 -16.97 2.08
CA PRO A 42 -7.77 -17.95 1.83
C PRO A 42 -9.15 -17.36 2.13
N ALA A 43 -10.21 -17.95 1.56
CA ALA A 43 -11.59 -17.48 1.76
C ALA A 43 -12.02 -17.49 3.23
N SER A 44 -11.43 -18.37 4.04
CA SER A 44 -11.66 -18.50 5.49
C SER A 44 -10.85 -17.52 6.34
N ALA A 45 -9.97 -16.72 5.75
CA ALA A 45 -9.13 -15.80 6.51
C ALA A 45 -9.97 -14.71 7.19
N THR A 46 -9.64 -14.45 8.44
CA THR A 46 -10.13 -13.31 9.21
C THR A 46 -9.79 -11.99 8.51
N VAL A 47 -10.46 -10.92 8.91
CA VAL A 47 -10.15 -9.56 8.44
C VAL A 47 -8.68 -9.21 8.70
N SER A 48 -8.18 -9.53 9.90
CA SER A 48 -6.81 -9.24 10.30
C SER A 48 -5.80 -9.99 9.44
N GLU A 49 -5.99 -11.30 9.22
CA GLU A 49 -5.12 -12.09 8.33
C GLU A 49 -5.13 -11.56 6.90
N ARG A 50 -6.30 -11.19 6.37
CA ARG A 50 -6.43 -10.58 5.04
C ARG A 50 -5.69 -9.25 4.91
N PHE A 51 -5.65 -8.47 5.98
CA PHE A 51 -4.91 -7.21 6.03
C PHE A 51 -3.41 -7.48 6.05
N TRP A 52 -2.92 -8.24 7.03
CA TRP A 52 -1.48 -8.45 7.24
C TRP A 52 -0.82 -9.26 6.12
N ALA A 53 -1.55 -10.08 5.37
CA ALA A 53 -1.06 -10.73 4.14
C ALA A 53 -0.69 -9.74 3.02
N ARG A 54 -1.08 -8.47 3.12
CA ARG A 54 -0.80 -7.36 2.18
C ARG A 54 0.22 -6.36 2.73
N VAL A 55 0.91 -6.72 3.82
CA VAL A 55 1.91 -5.86 4.44
C VAL A 55 3.27 -6.53 4.34
N VAL A 56 4.22 -5.85 3.73
CA VAL A 56 5.63 -6.26 3.72
C VAL A 56 6.33 -5.52 4.85
N LYS A 57 6.78 -6.26 5.87
CA LYS A 57 7.40 -5.68 7.06
C LYS A 57 8.92 -5.52 6.86
N ALA A 58 9.39 -4.28 6.96
CA ALA A 58 10.79 -3.90 7.10
C ALA A 58 10.86 -2.76 8.13
N ASP A 59 11.68 -1.73 7.90
CA ASP A 59 11.63 -0.48 8.68
C ASP A 59 10.24 0.18 8.58
N CYS A 60 9.82 0.55 7.37
CA CYS A 60 8.42 0.80 7.08
C CYS A 60 7.69 -0.54 6.83
N TRP A 61 6.47 -0.65 7.36
CA TRP A 61 5.58 -1.76 7.03
C TRP A 61 4.75 -1.33 5.81
N GLU A 62 5.19 -1.77 4.63
CA GLU A 62 4.66 -1.32 3.35
C GLU A 62 3.32 -1.99 3.02
N TRP A 63 2.27 -1.18 2.89
CA TRP A 63 1.03 -1.63 2.27
C TRP A 63 1.20 -1.84 0.77
N THR A 64 0.96 -3.06 0.31
CA THR A 64 1.10 -3.46 -1.10
C THR A 64 -0.23 -3.51 -1.87
N GLY A 65 -1.34 -3.19 -1.21
CA GLY A 65 -2.66 -3.18 -1.80
C GLY A 65 -2.99 -1.88 -2.56
N SER A 66 -4.28 -1.65 -2.75
CA SER A 66 -4.78 -0.46 -3.46
C SER A 66 -4.40 0.83 -2.76
N LEU A 67 -4.14 1.88 -3.54
CA LEU A 67 -3.85 3.23 -3.07
C LEU A 67 -4.88 4.22 -3.62
N ARG A 68 -5.11 5.31 -2.90
CA ARG A 68 -5.80 6.51 -3.40
C ARG A 68 -5.05 7.73 -2.90
N THR A 69 -4.66 8.61 -3.84
CA THR A 69 -3.90 9.84 -3.54
C THR A 69 -2.69 9.60 -2.63
N GLY A 70 -1.96 8.50 -2.85
CA GLY A 70 -0.80 8.07 -2.04
C GLY A 70 -1.13 7.14 -0.87
N TYR A 71 -2.32 7.24 -0.28
CA TYR A 71 -2.70 6.48 0.92
C TYR A 71 -3.25 5.09 0.61
N GLY A 72 -2.87 4.10 1.42
CA GLY A 72 -3.37 2.74 1.28
C GLY A 72 -4.84 2.58 1.69
N LEU A 73 -5.59 1.81 0.88
CA LEU A 73 -6.99 1.47 1.09
C LEU A 73 -7.17 -0.02 1.35
N PHE A 74 -7.92 -0.36 2.39
CA PHE A 74 -8.32 -1.72 2.73
C PHE A 74 -9.84 -1.87 2.65
N ARG A 75 -10.32 -2.98 2.09
CA ARG A 75 -11.76 -3.26 1.96
C ARG A 75 -12.26 -4.05 3.17
N LEU A 76 -13.05 -3.40 4.01
CA LEU A 76 -13.70 -3.93 5.20
C LEU A 76 -15.22 -3.81 5.04
N ASP A 77 -15.95 -4.93 5.07
CA ASP A 77 -17.42 -5.00 4.99
C ASP A 77 -18.03 -4.13 3.88
N GLY A 78 -17.44 -4.23 2.68
CA GLY A 78 -17.88 -3.48 1.49
C GLY A 78 -17.39 -2.03 1.43
N ARG A 79 -16.79 -1.49 2.50
CA ARG A 79 -16.29 -0.11 2.58
C ARG A 79 -14.77 -0.05 2.48
N ASN A 80 -14.26 1.07 1.95
CA ASN A 80 -12.82 1.33 1.96
C ASN A 80 -12.45 2.07 3.24
N VAL A 81 -11.48 1.56 3.98
CA VAL A 81 -10.88 2.20 5.15
C VAL A 81 -9.41 2.53 4.89
N GLN A 82 -8.88 3.54 5.58
CA GLN A 82 -7.47 3.90 5.48
C GLN A 82 -6.61 2.87 6.23
N THR A 83 -5.63 2.32 5.53
CA THR A 83 -4.79 1.22 6.02
C THR A 83 -4.00 1.57 7.26
N HIS A 84 -3.39 2.75 7.31
CA HIS A 84 -2.62 3.20 8.48
C HIS A 84 -3.51 3.40 9.72
N ARG A 85 -4.74 3.91 9.56
CA ARG A 85 -5.70 4.05 10.68
C ARG A 85 -6.13 2.68 11.19
N TRP A 86 -6.52 1.79 10.27
CA TRP A 86 -6.95 0.44 10.63
C TRP A 86 -5.84 -0.33 11.36
N ALA A 87 -4.59 -0.26 10.86
CA ALA A 87 -3.46 -0.92 11.49
C ALA A 87 -3.14 -0.36 12.88
N TYR A 88 -3.24 0.96 13.06
CA TYR A 88 -3.08 1.60 14.36
C TYR A 88 -4.16 1.16 15.34
N GLU A 89 -5.43 1.19 14.92
CA GLU A 89 -6.56 0.79 15.77
C GLU A 89 -6.51 -0.69 16.17
N GLU A 90 -6.08 -1.57 15.27
CA GLU A 90 -5.90 -3.00 15.52
C GLU A 90 -4.75 -3.28 16.52
N GLN A 91 -3.62 -2.56 16.40
CA GLN A 91 -2.40 -2.87 17.17
C GLN A 91 -2.25 -2.06 18.47
N VAL A 92 -2.79 -0.83 18.49
CA VAL A 92 -2.62 0.11 19.60
C VAL A 92 -3.95 0.39 20.29
N GLY A 93 -5.00 0.60 19.50
CA GLY A 93 -6.34 0.91 20.01
C GLY A 93 -6.96 2.16 19.38
N PRO A 94 -8.14 2.58 19.86
CA PRO A 94 -8.96 3.59 19.20
C PRO A 94 -8.22 4.92 19.04
N ILE A 95 -8.33 5.52 17.85
CA ILE A 95 -7.84 6.88 17.60
C ILE A 95 -8.81 7.86 18.27
N PRO A 96 -8.36 8.75 19.17
CA PRO A 96 -9.24 9.70 19.84
C PRO A 96 -10.02 10.60 18.87
N ASP A 97 -11.22 11.01 19.28
CA ASP A 97 -12.06 11.90 18.46
C ASP A 97 -11.34 13.22 18.17
N GLY A 98 -11.40 13.66 16.90
CA GLY A 98 -10.71 14.86 16.43
C GLY A 98 -9.23 14.65 16.08
N PHE A 99 -8.67 13.44 16.27
CA PHE A 99 -7.29 13.12 15.92
C PHE A 99 -7.18 12.46 14.52
N GLN A 100 -6.09 12.80 13.84
CA GLN A 100 -5.65 12.25 12.57
C GLN A 100 -4.35 11.50 12.80
N ILE A 101 -4.02 10.53 11.94
CA ILE A 101 -2.73 9.84 12.01
C ILE A 101 -1.72 10.59 11.13
N ASP A 102 -0.61 11.02 11.72
CA ASP A 102 0.57 11.54 11.02
C ASP A 102 1.60 10.43 10.83
N HIS A 103 2.24 10.43 9.66
CA HIS A 103 3.34 9.52 9.33
C HIS A 103 4.67 10.15 9.71
N LEU A 104 5.26 9.71 10.82
CA LEU A 104 6.58 10.16 11.27
C LEU A 104 7.66 9.88 10.23
N CYS A 105 7.52 8.76 9.50
CA CYS A 105 8.40 8.33 8.43
C CYS A 105 8.16 9.02 7.07
N ARG A 106 7.15 9.92 6.96
CA ARG A 106 6.73 10.58 5.71
C ARG A 106 6.40 9.63 4.55
N ASN A 107 6.14 8.37 4.85
CA ASN A 107 5.74 7.35 3.91
C ASN A 107 4.26 6.99 4.08
N THR A 108 3.42 7.46 3.16
CA THR A 108 1.95 7.30 3.21
C THR A 108 1.47 5.84 3.06
N ARG A 109 2.36 4.92 2.66
CA ARG A 109 2.09 3.48 2.58
C ARG A 109 2.45 2.73 3.86
N CYS A 110 3.16 3.37 4.79
CA CYS A 110 3.56 2.74 6.03
C CYS A 110 2.35 2.51 6.95
N VAL A 111 2.25 1.29 7.49
CA VAL A 111 1.23 0.88 8.46
C VAL A 111 1.85 0.43 9.80
N ASN A 112 3.15 0.68 10.01
CA ASN A 112 3.84 0.35 11.25
C ASN A 112 3.38 1.30 12.36
N PRO A 113 2.72 0.84 13.44
CA PRO A 113 2.24 1.71 14.50
C PRO A 113 3.33 2.60 15.13
N ASP A 114 4.58 2.12 15.19
CA ASP A 114 5.71 2.88 15.73
C ASP A 114 6.06 4.11 14.85
N HIS A 115 5.61 4.12 13.60
CA HIS A 115 5.80 5.22 12.64
C HIS A 115 4.54 6.10 12.49
N LEU A 116 3.52 5.88 13.32
CA LEU A 116 2.23 6.56 13.28
C LEU A 116 1.97 7.28 14.60
N GLU A 117 1.49 8.53 14.50
CA GLU A 117 1.14 9.31 15.68
C GLU A 117 -0.25 9.93 15.52
N PRO A 118 -1.19 9.72 16.46
CA PRO A 118 -2.40 10.50 16.52
C PRO A 118 -2.06 11.95 16.86
N VAL A 119 -2.38 12.87 15.95
CA VAL A 119 -2.19 14.31 16.12
C VAL A 119 -3.50 15.06 15.86
N THR A 120 -3.59 16.27 16.40
CA THR A 120 -4.69 17.18 16.01
C THR A 120 -4.49 17.65 14.57
N GLN A 121 -5.57 18.09 13.92
CA GLN A 121 -5.48 18.68 12.58
C GLN A 121 -4.52 19.89 12.53
N ALA A 122 -4.54 20.73 13.57
CA ALA A 122 -3.67 21.89 13.67
C ALA A 122 -2.19 21.49 13.70
N GLU A 123 -1.86 20.44 14.44
CA GLU A 123 -0.49 19.91 14.53
C GLU A 123 -0.05 19.27 13.21
N ASN A 124 -0.92 18.51 12.55
CA ASN A 124 -0.64 17.92 11.24
C ASN A 124 -0.29 19.01 10.20
N ILE A 125 -1.12 20.06 10.13
CA ILE A 125 -0.89 21.21 9.23
C ILE A 125 0.43 21.91 9.56
N ARG A 126 0.71 22.16 10.84
CA ARG A 126 1.96 22.79 11.29
C ARG A 126 3.19 22.00 10.83
N ARG A 127 3.17 20.68 10.98
CA ARG A 127 4.26 19.78 10.56
C ARG A 127 4.42 19.74 9.05
N GLU A 128 3.32 19.73 8.30
CA GLU A 128 3.35 19.77 6.83
C GLU A 128 4.01 21.07 6.32
N HIS A 129 3.64 22.22 6.89
CA HIS A 129 4.27 23.50 6.55
C HIS A 129 5.77 23.52 6.87
N ALA A 130 6.16 23.01 8.04
CA ALA A 130 7.57 22.93 8.42
C ALA A 130 8.36 22.04 7.45
N ALA A 131 7.81 20.89 7.04
CA ALA A 131 8.45 19.97 6.11
C ALA A 131 8.60 20.52 4.69
N ARG A 132 7.68 21.40 4.25
CA ARG A 132 7.75 22.07 2.93
C ARG A 132 8.74 23.23 2.88
N ALA A 133 9.09 23.78 4.04
CA ALA A 133 9.99 24.93 4.16
C ALA A 133 11.47 24.54 4.35
N ALA A 134 11.74 23.24 4.59
CA ALA A 134 13.09 22.67 4.69
C ALA A 134 13.57 22.16 3.33
#